data_AF-A0A971G5B1-F1
#
_entry.id   AF-A0A971G5B1-F1
#
_cell.length_a   1.000
_cell.length_b   1.000
_cell.length_c   1.000
_cell.angle_alpha   90.00
_cell.angle_beta   90.00
_cell.angle_gamma   90.00
#
_symmetry.space_group_name_H-M   'P 1'
#
loop_
_entity.id
_entity.type
_entity.pdbx_description
1 polymer ?
#
loop_
_entity_poly.entity_id
_entity_poly.type
_entity_poly.pdbx_seq_one_letter_code
_entity_poly.pdbx_strand_id
1 'polypeptide(L)'
;MNTRMDTKEKRLAWREQALEAARKRGATVTHHPEADSISVSWQSGENRFELTIYDGMAYKPSLCCAFRTAQRMQEALDKHLQNRTAWLASKKNVQGKRKLSGQAQTATAIRETLIKHFPGVKFSVRSSSFSMGNDVTISWTDGPVADLVEHYAQQYAYGRFNAYEDYDYIVAIDSALGCPGAKYVSTSRTISPERRATIEAAAREASGGQLPLNHYRDFYPEQYEREHPELWTEEYRRELDAQREECKARQEWAEAKAAQEGQAHQEWAQHEEAQELQEEQEAEAKEVRAKQEMQDAEAKEAQTRQEEREARIFQARTQEKRREEALASFLGGLLGMEAPKRKPADVIDLAQYRQARDGLTLGEFADRYCKQ
;
A
#
# COMPACT_ATOMS: atom_id res chain seq x y z
N MET A 1 -40.94 -38.57 -47.71
CA MET A 1 -39.61 -38.84 -47.14
C MET A 1 -39.11 -37.57 -46.47
N ASN A 2 -38.95 -37.59 -45.14
CA ASN A 2 -38.54 -36.42 -44.37
C ASN A 2 -37.02 -36.48 -44.17
N THR A 3 -36.27 -36.12 -45.21
CA THR A 3 -34.80 -36.17 -45.19
C THR A 3 -34.29 -35.04 -44.30
N ARG A 4 -33.88 -35.36 -43.08
CA ARG A 4 -33.26 -34.37 -42.20
C ARG A 4 -31.96 -33.84 -42.86
N MET A 5 -31.79 -32.51 -42.82
CA MET A 5 -30.70 -31.75 -43.47
C MET A 5 -29.56 -31.48 -42.49
N ASP A 6 -29.09 -32.53 -41.82
CA ASP A 6 -28.15 -32.50 -40.68
C ASP A 6 -26.71 -32.20 -41.08
N THR A 7 -26.26 -32.70 -42.25
CA THR A 7 -24.87 -32.55 -42.68
C THR A 7 -24.68 -31.39 -43.65
N LYS A 8 -23.46 -30.84 -43.71
CA LYS A 8 -23.09 -29.77 -44.66
C LYS A 8 -23.26 -30.22 -46.11
N GLU A 9 -22.82 -31.43 -46.43
CA GLU A 9 -22.87 -32.00 -47.78
C GLU A 9 -24.31 -32.15 -48.29
N LYS A 10 -25.22 -32.69 -47.46
CA LYS A 10 -26.65 -32.81 -47.80
C LYS A 10 -27.28 -31.44 -48.10
N ARG A 11 -26.94 -30.42 -47.33
CA ARG A 11 -27.45 -29.05 -47.51
C ARG A 11 -26.95 -28.41 -48.81
N LEU A 12 -25.68 -28.61 -49.16
CA LEU A 12 -25.11 -28.11 -50.40
C LEU A 12 -25.68 -28.85 -51.62
N ALA A 13 -25.76 -30.17 -51.57
CA ALA A 13 -26.33 -30.99 -52.64
C ALA A 13 -27.80 -30.62 -52.93
N TRP A 14 -28.61 -30.41 -51.88
CA TRP A 14 -29.99 -29.96 -52.04
C TRP A 14 -30.07 -28.58 -52.70
N ARG A 15 -29.22 -27.65 -52.27
CA ARG A 15 -29.16 -26.30 -52.86
C ARG A 15 -28.75 -26.37 -54.33
N GLU A 16 -27.74 -27.15 -54.67
CA GLU A 16 -27.30 -27.36 -56.05
C GLU A 16 -28.42 -27.93 -56.92
N GLN A 17 -29.15 -28.93 -56.41
CA GLN A 17 -30.32 -29.48 -57.09
C GLN A 17 -31.41 -28.41 -57.31
N ALA A 18 -31.67 -27.56 -56.32
CA ALA A 18 -32.63 -26.46 -56.44
C ALA A 18 -32.17 -25.40 -57.47
N LEU A 19 -30.88 -25.06 -57.50
CA LEU A 19 -30.29 -24.15 -58.48
C LEU A 19 -30.35 -24.73 -59.90
N GLU A 20 -30.08 -26.02 -60.06
CA GLU A 20 -30.18 -26.71 -61.35
C GLU A 20 -31.63 -26.75 -61.86
N ALA A 21 -32.59 -27.04 -60.98
CA ALA A 21 -34.01 -26.99 -61.30
C ALA A 21 -34.46 -25.58 -61.71
N ALA A 22 -33.92 -24.54 -61.07
CA ALA A 22 -34.19 -23.15 -61.46
C ALA A 22 -33.60 -22.81 -62.84
N ARG A 23 -32.36 -23.24 -63.14
CA ARG A 23 -31.74 -23.07 -64.47
C ARG A 23 -32.58 -23.74 -65.56
N LYS A 24 -33.09 -24.96 -65.32
CA LYS A 24 -33.98 -25.67 -66.26
C LYS A 24 -35.29 -24.93 -66.54
N ARG A 25 -35.74 -24.09 -65.60
CA ARG A 25 -36.93 -23.23 -65.74
C ARG A 25 -36.63 -21.87 -66.40
N GLY A 26 -35.38 -21.63 -66.82
CA GLY A 26 -34.95 -20.38 -67.44
C GLY A 26 -34.62 -19.25 -66.45
N ALA A 27 -34.39 -19.57 -65.17
CA ALA A 27 -33.99 -18.57 -64.19
C ALA A 27 -32.50 -18.20 -64.31
N THR A 28 -32.20 -16.93 -64.08
CA THR A 28 -30.84 -16.41 -63.99
C THR A 28 -30.27 -16.68 -62.60
N VAL A 29 -29.14 -17.38 -62.53
CA VAL A 29 -28.45 -17.68 -61.27
C VAL A 29 -27.12 -16.93 -61.25
N THR A 30 -26.96 -16.03 -60.28
CA THR A 30 -25.77 -15.19 -60.10
C THR A 30 -25.10 -15.49 -58.77
N HIS A 31 -23.78 -15.63 -58.79
CA HIS A 31 -22.96 -15.81 -57.60
C HIS A 31 -22.36 -14.47 -57.18
N HIS A 32 -22.44 -14.14 -55.88
CA HIS A 32 -21.92 -12.92 -55.27
C HIS A 32 -20.88 -13.28 -54.21
N PRO A 33 -19.61 -13.52 -54.59
CA PRO A 33 -18.56 -13.99 -53.68
C PRO A 33 -18.29 -13.06 -52.49
N GLU A 34 -18.40 -11.74 -52.70
CA GLU A 34 -18.17 -10.71 -51.70
C GLU A 34 -19.18 -10.77 -50.53
N ALA A 35 -20.42 -11.18 -50.82
CA ALA A 35 -21.48 -11.36 -49.84
C ALA A 35 -21.61 -12.81 -49.34
N ASP A 36 -20.86 -13.75 -49.93
CA ASP A 36 -21.05 -15.19 -49.75
C ASP A 36 -22.53 -15.59 -50.00
N SER A 37 -23.11 -15.10 -51.10
CA SER A 37 -24.53 -15.29 -51.43
C SER A 37 -24.73 -15.71 -52.89
N ILE A 38 -25.82 -16.44 -53.16
CA ILE A 38 -26.25 -16.81 -54.51
C ILE A 38 -27.67 -16.30 -54.72
N SER A 39 -27.90 -15.54 -55.79
CA SER A 39 -29.24 -15.06 -56.16
C SER A 39 -29.78 -15.82 -57.37
N VAL A 40 -31.07 -16.15 -57.33
CA VAL A 40 -31.83 -16.74 -58.42
C VAL A 40 -32.97 -15.79 -58.74
N SER A 41 -33.05 -15.31 -59.98
CA SER A 41 -34.13 -14.43 -60.43
C SER A 41 -34.74 -14.91 -61.74
N TRP A 42 -36.05 -14.71 -61.89
CA TRP A 42 -36.73 -14.96 -63.16
C TRP A 42 -38.00 -14.12 -63.28
N GLN A 43 -38.43 -13.93 -64.52
CA GLN A 43 -39.65 -13.20 -64.84
C GLN A 43 -40.77 -14.20 -65.17
N SER A 44 -41.90 -14.08 -64.48
CA SER A 44 -43.09 -14.93 -64.67
C SER A 44 -44.24 -14.07 -65.20
N GLY A 45 -44.28 -13.82 -66.50
CA GLY A 45 -45.27 -12.93 -67.14
C GLY A 45 -44.84 -11.46 -67.15
N GLU A 46 -45.74 -10.55 -67.56
CA GLU A 46 -45.37 -9.15 -67.84
C GLU A 46 -45.02 -8.33 -66.59
N ASN A 47 -45.59 -8.63 -65.42
CA ASN A 47 -45.51 -7.78 -64.22
C ASN A 47 -45.15 -8.54 -62.94
N ARG A 48 -44.39 -9.63 -63.04
CA ARG A 48 -43.98 -10.43 -61.89
C ARG A 48 -42.55 -10.95 -62.03
N PHE A 49 -41.70 -10.49 -61.12
CA PHE A 49 -40.28 -10.80 -61.05
C PHE A 49 -40.00 -11.51 -59.73
N GLU A 50 -39.50 -12.73 -59.76
CA GLU A 50 -39.23 -13.50 -58.54
C GLU A 50 -37.73 -13.50 -58.25
N LEU A 51 -37.37 -13.30 -56.97
CA LEU A 51 -36.00 -13.29 -56.48
C LEU A 51 -35.89 -14.20 -55.26
N THR A 52 -34.95 -15.11 -55.33
CA THR A 52 -34.57 -16.01 -54.23
C THR A 52 -33.10 -15.85 -53.94
N ILE A 53 -32.72 -15.65 -52.67
CA ILE A 53 -31.32 -15.50 -52.24
C ILE A 53 -30.97 -16.58 -51.23
N TYR A 54 -29.83 -17.23 -51.44
CA TYR A 54 -29.24 -18.20 -50.52
C TYR A 54 -27.94 -17.62 -49.95
N ASP A 55 -27.85 -17.52 -48.62
CA ASP A 55 -26.63 -17.05 -47.95
C ASP A 55 -25.78 -18.20 -47.43
N GLY A 56 -24.47 -18.12 -47.64
CA GLY A 56 -23.44 -19.03 -47.17
C GLY A 56 -23.68 -20.47 -47.57
N MET A 57 -23.91 -21.36 -46.59
CA MET A 57 -24.17 -22.78 -46.81
C MET A 57 -25.60 -23.18 -46.42
N ALA A 58 -26.50 -22.21 -46.31
CA ALA A 58 -27.90 -22.48 -45.97
C ALA A 58 -28.63 -23.15 -47.14
N TYR A 59 -29.37 -24.20 -46.84
CA TYR A 59 -30.27 -24.84 -47.81
C TYR A 59 -31.60 -24.08 -47.93
N LYS A 60 -32.03 -23.40 -46.86
CA LYS A 60 -33.22 -22.54 -46.87
C LYS A 60 -32.83 -21.16 -47.42
N PRO A 61 -33.60 -20.59 -48.36
CA PRO A 61 -33.33 -19.24 -48.84
C PRO A 61 -33.56 -18.20 -47.73
N SER A 62 -32.68 -17.21 -47.69
CA SER A 62 -32.78 -16.06 -46.78
C SER A 62 -33.83 -15.06 -47.23
N LEU A 63 -34.03 -14.95 -48.54
CA LEU A 63 -35.04 -14.11 -49.16
C LEU A 63 -35.72 -14.91 -50.27
N CYS A 64 -37.04 -14.85 -50.34
CA CYS A 64 -37.84 -15.43 -51.43
C CYS A 64 -39.08 -14.56 -51.62
N CYS A 65 -39.01 -13.62 -52.57
CA CYS A 65 -40.05 -12.62 -52.78
C CYS A 65 -40.34 -12.39 -54.26
N ALA A 66 -41.56 -12.00 -54.56
CA ALA A 66 -41.98 -11.57 -55.89
C ALA A 66 -42.18 -10.04 -55.91
N PHE A 67 -41.79 -9.42 -57.01
CA PHE A 67 -41.79 -7.98 -57.23
C PHE A 67 -42.59 -7.65 -58.49
N ARG A 68 -43.21 -6.47 -58.49
CA ARG A 68 -44.02 -5.99 -59.62
C ARG A 68 -43.17 -5.46 -60.78
N THR A 69 -41.97 -4.95 -60.49
CA THR A 69 -41.05 -4.36 -61.48
C THR A 69 -39.63 -4.90 -61.27
N ALA A 70 -38.87 -4.98 -62.36
CA ALA A 70 -37.47 -5.41 -62.33
C ALA A 70 -36.59 -4.50 -61.47
N GLN A 71 -36.84 -3.18 -61.49
CA GLN A 71 -36.09 -2.21 -60.70
C GLN A 71 -36.20 -2.48 -59.18
N ARG A 72 -37.42 -2.71 -58.67
CA ARG A 72 -37.62 -2.98 -57.22
C ARG A 72 -37.00 -4.30 -56.79
N MET A 73 -36.96 -5.29 -57.69
CA MET A 73 -36.25 -6.54 -57.46
C MET A 73 -34.74 -6.29 -57.34
N GLN A 74 -34.17 -5.49 -58.25
CA GLN A 74 -32.75 -5.18 -58.23
C GLN A 74 -32.35 -4.37 -56.98
N GLU A 75 -33.14 -3.37 -56.60
CA GLU A 75 -32.94 -2.60 -55.36
C GLU A 75 -32.96 -3.50 -54.11
N ALA A 76 -33.86 -4.50 -54.08
CA ALA A 76 -33.93 -5.46 -52.98
C ALA A 76 -32.71 -6.40 -52.94
N LEU A 77 -32.22 -6.84 -54.11
CA LEU A 77 -30.99 -7.62 -54.23
C LEU A 77 -29.79 -6.81 -53.72
N ASP A 78 -29.61 -5.59 -54.22
CA ASP A 78 -28.49 -4.72 -53.86
C ASP A 78 -28.49 -4.42 -52.35
N LYS A 79 -29.66 -4.10 -51.79
CA LYS A 79 -29.82 -3.89 -50.34
C LYS A 79 -29.47 -5.14 -49.53
N HIS A 80 -29.87 -6.33 -49.98
CA HIS A 80 -29.53 -7.59 -49.29
C HIS A 80 -28.02 -7.85 -49.31
N LEU A 81 -27.38 -7.69 -50.48
CA LEU A 81 -25.94 -7.87 -50.64
C LEU A 81 -25.13 -6.85 -49.82
N GLN A 82 -25.55 -5.58 -49.79
CA GLN A 82 -24.93 -4.54 -48.95
C GLN A 82 -25.04 -4.86 -47.46
N ASN A 83 -26.23 -5.26 -46.97
CA ASN A 83 -26.40 -5.66 -45.58
C ASN A 83 -25.54 -6.87 -45.23
N ARG A 84 -25.44 -7.84 -46.15
CA ARG A 84 -24.69 -9.07 -45.96
C ARG A 84 -23.18 -8.82 -45.90
N THR A 85 -22.64 -8.02 -46.82
CA THR A 85 -21.23 -7.63 -46.83
C THR A 85 -20.86 -6.84 -45.57
N ALA A 86 -21.70 -5.88 -45.15
CA ALA A 86 -21.52 -5.13 -43.91
C ALA A 86 -21.55 -6.04 -42.66
N TRP A 87 -22.45 -7.04 -42.64
CA TRP A 87 -22.50 -8.04 -41.57
C TRP A 87 -21.25 -8.93 -41.54
N LEU A 88 -20.75 -9.40 -42.70
CA LEU A 88 -19.53 -10.19 -42.80
C LEU A 88 -18.30 -9.41 -42.32
N ALA A 89 -18.20 -8.12 -42.69
CA ALA A 89 -17.15 -7.22 -42.22
C ALA A 89 -17.21 -7.01 -40.71
N SER A 90 -18.42 -6.81 -40.16
CA SER A 90 -18.65 -6.67 -38.72
C SER A 90 -18.27 -7.94 -37.95
N LYS A 91 -18.59 -9.13 -38.50
CA LYS A 91 -18.24 -10.41 -37.89
C LYS A 91 -16.72 -10.60 -37.78
N LYS A 92 -15.96 -10.25 -38.83
CA LYS A 92 -14.49 -10.25 -38.80
C LYS A 92 -13.95 -9.31 -37.70
N ASN A 93 -14.53 -8.12 -37.57
CA ASN A 93 -14.13 -7.14 -36.54
C ASN A 93 -14.45 -7.57 -35.10
N VAL A 94 -15.59 -8.25 -34.88
CA VAL A 94 -15.99 -8.76 -33.55
C VAL A 94 -15.12 -9.95 -33.14
N GLN A 95 -14.77 -10.83 -34.08
CA GLN A 95 -13.95 -12.01 -33.80
C GLN A 95 -12.52 -11.63 -33.37
N GLY A 96 -12.02 -10.47 -33.80
CA GLY A 96 -10.73 -9.91 -33.35
C GLY A 96 -10.79 -9.03 -32.08
N LYS A 97 -11.97 -8.81 -31.47
CA LYS A 97 -12.15 -7.82 -30.38
C LYS A 97 -12.94 -8.33 -29.17
N ARG A 98 -13.12 -9.63 -28.96
CA ARG A 98 -13.62 -10.10 -27.66
C ARG A 98 -12.56 -9.86 -26.60
N LYS A 99 -12.64 -8.72 -25.91
CA LYS A 99 -11.92 -8.49 -24.66
C LYS A 99 -12.37 -9.57 -23.68
N LEU A 100 -11.45 -10.44 -23.29
CA LEU A 100 -11.65 -11.35 -22.17
C LEU A 100 -12.08 -10.53 -20.94
N SER A 101 -13.04 -11.04 -20.17
CA SER A 101 -13.36 -10.43 -18.88
C SER A 101 -12.14 -10.47 -17.96
N GLY A 102 -12.06 -9.57 -16.98
CA GLY A 102 -10.90 -9.47 -16.10
C GLY A 102 -10.52 -10.80 -15.45
N GLN A 103 -11.51 -11.56 -14.97
CA GLN A 103 -11.30 -12.90 -14.41
C GLN A 103 -10.77 -13.91 -15.44
N ALA A 104 -11.18 -13.80 -16.71
CA ALA A 104 -10.71 -14.70 -17.76
C ALA A 104 -9.28 -14.35 -18.22
N GLN A 105 -8.90 -13.06 -18.14
CA GLN A 105 -7.50 -12.64 -18.33
C GLN A 105 -6.63 -13.21 -17.20
N THR A 106 -7.06 -13.07 -15.94
CA THR A 106 -6.35 -13.63 -14.78
C THR A 106 -6.21 -15.15 -14.87
N ALA A 107 -7.27 -15.88 -15.24
CA ALA A 107 -7.20 -17.33 -15.43
C ALA A 107 -6.22 -17.74 -16.53
N THR A 108 -6.09 -16.93 -17.59
CA THR A 108 -5.10 -17.17 -18.66
C THR A 108 -3.67 -16.96 -18.15
N ALA A 109 -3.43 -15.85 -17.44
CA ALA A 109 -2.12 -15.55 -16.85
C ALA A 109 -1.68 -16.61 -15.83
N ILE A 110 -2.58 -17.04 -14.94
CA ILE A 110 -2.32 -18.15 -14.00
C ILE A 110 -1.92 -19.40 -14.76
N ARG A 111 -2.66 -19.74 -15.82
CA ARG A 111 -2.39 -20.95 -16.61
C ARG A 111 -1.01 -20.92 -17.27
N GLU A 112 -0.60 -19.77 -17.80
CA GLU A 112 0.72 -19.59 -18.41
C GLU A 112 1.84 -19.77 -17.39
N THR A 113 1.70 -19.15 -16.21
CA THR A 113 2.67 -19.32 -15.11
C THR A 113 2.76 -20.76 -14.65
N LEU A 114 1.63 -21.44 -14.43
CA LEU A 114 1.65 -22.84 -13.98
C LEU A 114 2.27 -23.80 -15.00
N ILE A 115 2.05 -23.58 -16.30
CA ILE A 115 2.68 -24.41 -17.35
C ILE A 115 4.19 -24.20 -17.40
N LYS A 116 4.67 -22.98 -17.10
CA LYS A 116 6.10 -22.67 -17.07
C LYS A 116 6.83 -23.38 -15.94
N HIS A 117 6.22 -23.42 -14.74
CA HIS A 117 6.82 -24.04 -13.55
C HIS A 117 6.59 -25.56 -13.49
N PHE A 118 5.46 -26.06 -14.00
CA PHE A 118 5.12 -27.47 -13.97
C PHE A 118 4.84 -28.01 -15.39
N PRO A 119 5.88 -28.15 -16.23
CA PRO A 119 5.72 -28.73 -17.55
C PRO A 119 5.22 -30.17 -17.43
N GLY A 120 4.24 -30.55 -18.25
CA GLY A 120 3.68 -31.91 -18.26
C GLY A 120 2.43 -32.13 -17.40
N VAL A 121 2.04 -31.17 -16.55
CA VAL A 121 0.80 -31.26 -15.77
C VAL A 121 -0.34 -30.53 -16.48
N LYS A 122 -1.50 -31.19 -16.58
CA LYS A 122 -2.68 -30.61 -17.22
C LYS A 122 -3.55 -29.87 -16.21
N PHE A 123 -3.37 -28.55 -16.12
CA PHE A 123 -4.22 -27.69 -15.29
C PHE A 123 -5.54 -27.32 -15.99
N SER A 124 -6.65 -27.51 -15.27
CA SER A 124 -7.97 -26.98 -15.55
C SER A 124 -8.19 -25.72 -14.71
N VAL A 125 -7.97 -24.55 -15.33
CA VAL A 125 -8.21 -23.24 -14.73
C VAL A 125 -9.55 -22.70 -15.21
N ARG A 126 -10.50 -22.46 -14.29
CA ARG A 126 -11.83 -21.94 -14.60
C ARG A 126 -12.06 -20.64 -13.85
N SER A 127 -12.62 -19.65 -14.53
CA SER A 127 -12.99 -18.37 -13.94
C SER A 127 -14.51 -18.26 -13.78
N SER A 128 -14.96 -17.73 -12.64
CA SER A 128 -16.36 -17.38 -12.37
C SER A 128 -16.50 -15.93 -11.95
N SER A 129 -17.72 -15.41 -12.03
CA SER A 129 -18.10 -14.09 -11.54
C SER A 129 -19.38 -14.18 -10.74
N PHE A 130 -19.47 -13.45 -9.64
CA PHE A 130 -20.64 -13.37 -8.76
C PHE A 130 -20.88 -11.91 -8.35
N SER A 131 -22.00 -11.62 -7.68
CA SER A 131 -22.48 -10.25 -7.44
C SER A 131 -21.51 -9.32 -6.70
N MET A 132 -20.49 -9.86 -6.02
CA MET A 132 -19.53 -9.11 -5.20
C MET A 132 -18.08 -9.46 -5.52
N GLY A 133 -17.81 -10.03 -6.70
CA GLY A 133 -16.44 -10.34 -7.09
C GLY A 133 -16.32 -11.41 -8.17
N ASN A 134 -15.11 -11.96 -8.23
CA ASN A 134 -14.73 -13.00 -9.15
C ASN A 134 -13.86 -14.04 -8.44
N ASP A 135 -13.91 -15.26 -8.95
CA ASP A 135 -13.09 -16.35 -8.46
C ASP A 135 -12.42 -17.08 -9.62
N VAL A 136 -11.27 -17.68 -9.33
CA VAL A 136 -10.57 -18.57 -10.23
C VAL A 136 -10.29 -19.88 -9.51
N THR A 137 -10.82 -20.98 -10.02
CA THR A 137 -10.60 -22.32 -9.50
C THR A 137 -9.60 -23.06 -10.38
N ILE A 138 -8.55 -23.58 -9.78
CA ILE A 138 -7.48 -24.34 -10.43
C ILE A 138 -7.62 -25.80 -9.98
N SER A 139 -7.74 -26.70 -10.94
CA SER A 139 -7.87 -28.14 -10.67
C SER A 139 -6.94 -28.97 -11.55
N TRP A 140 -6.35 -30.02 -10.98
CA TRP A 140 -5.48 -30.96 -11.70
C TRP A 140 -5.55 -32.35 -11.07
N THR A 141 -5.12 -33.36 -11.83
CA THR A 141 -5.09 -34.76 -11.40
C THR A 141 -3.66 -35.25 -11.42
N ASP A 142 -3.18 -35.71 -10.27
CA ASP A 142 -1.77 -36.06 -10.02
C ASP A 142 -0.77 -34.94 -10.36
N GLY A 143 0.46 -35.00 -9.85
CA GLY A 143 1.48 -33.97 -10.07
C GLY A 143 1.87 -33.21 -8.81
N PRO A 144 2.19 -31.90 -8.86
CA PRO A 144 2.72 -31.17 -7.71
C PRO A 144 1.67 -31.09 -6.59
N VAL A 145 2.17 -31.01 -5.35
CA VAL A 145 1.35 -30.81 -4.15
C VAL A 145 0.66 -29.45 -4.22
N ALA A 146 -0.53 -29.33 -3.60
CA ALA A 146 -1.36 -28.13 -3.64
C ALA A 146 -0.58 -26.87 -3.22
N ASP A 147 0.22 -26.96 -2.15
CA ASP A 147 1.01 -25.86 -1.60
C ASP A 147 2.00 -25.25 -2.63
N LEU A 148 2.67 -26.08 -3.44
CA LEU A 148 3.59 -25.61 -4.48
C LEU A 148 2.87 -24.79 -5.55
N VAL A 149 1.68 -25.24 -5.94
CA VAL A 149 0.83 -24.56 -6.93
C VAL A 149 0.22 -23.30 -6.33
N GLU A 150 -0.17 -23.35 -5.06
CA GLU A 150 -0.77 -22.25 -4.33
C GLU A 150 0.19 -21.06 -4.18
N HIS A 151 1.48 -21.29 -3.95
CA HIS A 151 2.51 -20.23 -3.96
C HIS A 151 2.48 -19.36 -5.22
N TYR A 152 2.31 -19.99 -6.38
CA TYR A 152 2.21 -19.27 -7.66
C TYR A 152 0.83 -18.69 -7.90
N ALA A 153 -0.22 -19.43 -7.54
CA ALA A 153 -1.60 -19.02 -7.78
C ALA A 153 -2.04 -17.84 -6.92
N GLN A 154 -1.60 -17.77 -5.66
CA GLN A 154 -2.03 -16.74 -4.71
C GLN A 154 -1.49 -15.34 -5.03
N GLN A 155 -0.48 -15.22 -5.90
CA GLN A 155 -0.01 -13.91 -6.39
C GLN A 155 -1.08 -13.16 -7.21
N TYR A 156 -2.07 -13.90 -7.72
CA TYR A 156 -3.17 -13.38 -8.51
C TYR A 156 -4.44 -13.10 -7.67
N ALA A 157 -4.42 -13.42 -6.38
CA ALA A 157 -5.54 -13.21 -5.46
C ALA A 157 -5.43 -11.84 -4.77
N TYR A 158 -6.42 -10.97 -4.97
CA TYR A 158 -6.47 -9.67 -4.28
C TYR A 158 -7.32 -9.71 -3.01
N GLY A 159 -8.26 -10.63 -2.88
CA GLY A 159 -9.10 -10.76 -1.69
C GLY A 159 -8.42 -11.63 -0.63
N ARG A 160 -8.30 -11.12 0.60
CA ARG A 160 -7.86 -11.89 1.76
C ARG A 160 -8.86 -11.73 2.89
N PHE A 161 -9.31 -12.85 3.45
CA PHE A 161 -10.23 -12.87 4.59
C PHE A 161 -9.45 -13.15 5.88
N ASN A 162 -9.59 -12.29 6.88
CA ASN A 162 -9.09 -12.54 8.22
C ASN A 162 -10.24 -13.03 9.12
N ALA A 163 -10.21 -14.30 9.50
CA ALA A 163 -11.24 -14.90 10.35
C ALA A 163 -11.25 -14.36 11.79
N TYR A 164 -10.12 -13.84 12.29
CA TYR A 164 -10.05 -13.30 13.65
C TYR A 164 -10.73 -11.93 13.77
N GLU A 165 -10.56 -11.09 12.75
CA GLU A 165 -11.12 -9.73 12.70
C GLU A 165 -12.46 -9.67 11.94
N ASP A 166 -12.89 -10.80 11.36
CA ASP A 166 -14.07 -10.92 10.50
C ASP A 166 -14.12 -9.86 9.38
N TYR A 167 -12.98 -9.64 8.73
CA TYR A 167 -12.82 -8.56 7.77
C TYR A 167 -12.10 -9.00 6.49
N ASP A 168 -12.56 -8.46 5.36
CA ASP A 168 -11.99 -8.65 4.02
C ASP A 168 -11.01 -7.51 3.71
N TYR A 169 -9.75 -7.84 3.43
CA TYR A 169 -8.74 -6.90 2.97
C TYR A 169 -8.47 -7.09 1.48
N ILE A 170 -8.21 -5.98 0.79
CA ILE A 170 -7.81 -5.97 -0.62
C ILE A 170 -6.31 -5.72 -0.70
N VAL A 171 -5.60 -6.64 -1.35
CA VAL A 171 -4.18 -6.54 -1.65
C VAL A 171 -4.01 -6.09 -3.10
N ALA A 172 -3.12 -5.12 -3.32
CA ALA A 172 -2.78 -4.70 -4.67
C ALA A 172 -2.10 -5.85 -5.44
N ILE A 173 -2.60 -6.13 -6.63
CA ILE A 173 -1.97 -7.08 -7.55
C ILE A 173 -0.78 -6.41 -8.22
N ASP A 174 0.33 -7.15 -8.34
CA ASP A 174 1.49 -6.66 -9.04
C ASP A 174 1.15 -6.41 -10.53
N SER A 175 1.36 -5.16 -10.94
CA SER A 175 1.19 -4.73 -12.34
C SER A 175 2.01 -5.56 -13.33
N ALA A 176 3.13 -6.14 -12.91
CA ALA A 176 3.98 -7.01 -13.74
C ALA A 176 3.27 -8.29 -14.19
N LEU A 177 2.23 -8.74 -13.47
CA LEU A 177 1.43 -9.92 -13.84
C LEU A 177 0.49 -9.65 -15.03
N GLY A 178 0.35 -8.39 -15.46
CA GLY A 178 -0.40 -8.02 -16.67
C GLY A 178 -1.89 -8.35 -16.64
N CYS A 179 -2.47 -8.55 -15.45
CA CYS A 179 -3.87 -8.91 -15.27
C CYS A 179 -4.48 -8.20 -14.03
N PRO A 180 -5.82 -8.07 -13.96
CA PRO A 180 -6.48 -7.40 -12.85
C PRO A 180 -6.60 -8.26 -11.58
N GLY A 181 -6.22 -9.54 -11.62
CA GLY A 181 -6.38 -10.48 -10.50
C GLY A 181 -7.81 -11.02 -10.31
N ALA A 182 -7.98 -11.84 -9.28
CA ALA A 182 -9.26 -12.40 -8.86
C ALA A 182 -9.46 -12.22 -7.35
N LYS A 183 -10.71 -12.09 -6.88
CA LYS A 183 -10.98 -11.93 -5.44
C LYS A 183 -10.52 -13.18 -4.70
N TYR A 184 -10.91 -14.34 -5.21
CA TYR A 184 -10.54 -15.63 -4.65
C TYR A 184 -9.84 -16.49 -5.70
N VAL A 185 -8.73 -17.09 -5.31
CA VAL A 185 -8.07 -18.12 -6.09
C VAL A 185 -8.02 -19.37 -5.23
N SER A 186 -8.57 -20.47 -5.74
CA SER A 186 -8.60 -21.75 -5.04
C SER A 186 -7.92 -22.82 -5.87
N THR A 187 -7.22 -23.71 -5.19
CA THR A 187 -6.55 -24.87 -5.77
C THR A 187 -7.22 -26.15 -5.29
N SER A 188 -7.34 -27.13 -6.17
CA SER A 188 -7.90 -28.44 -5.83
C SER A 188 -7.17 -29.52 -6.60
N ARG A 189 -6.48 -30.39 -5.88
CA ARG A 189 -5.78 -31.54 -6.44
C ARG A 189 -6.61 -32.80 -6.25
N THR A 190 -6.70 -33.62 -7.29
CA THR A 190 -7.26 -34.97 -7.18
C THR A 190 -6.12 -35.98 -7.32
N ILE A 191 -5.97 -36.87 -6.34
CA ILE A 191 -4.98 -37.95 -6.38
C ILE A 191 -5.63 -39.19 -7.01
N SER A 192 -5.00 -39.75 -8.04
CA SER A 192 -5.46 -40.98 -8.66
C SER A 192 -5.29 -42.19 -7.72
N PRO A 193 -6.10 -43.26 -7.92
CA PRO A 193 -5.96 -44.48 -7.11
C PRO A 193 -4.55 -45.09 -7.17
N GLU A 194 -3.87 -44.99 -8.32
CA GLU A 194 -2.51 -45.52 -8.53
C GLU A 194 -1.46 -44.75 -7.73
N ARG A 195 -1.51 -43.40 -7.79
CA ARG A 195 -0.61 -42.55 -7.00
C ARG A 195 -0.88 -42.73 -5.52
N ARG A 196 -2.16 -42.81 -5.12
CA ARG A 196 -2.56 -43.09 -3.75
C ARG A 196 -1.97 -44.41 -3.23
N ALA A 197 -2.03 -45.49 -4.01
CA ALA A 197 -1.45 -46.78 -3.61
C ALA A 197 0.08 -46.70 -3.43
N THR A 198 0.77 -45.96 -4.30
CA THR A 198 2.22 -45.71 -4.17
C THR A 198 2.56 -44.98 -2.87
N ILE A 199 1.80 -43.94 -2.53
CA ILE A 199 1.98 -43.17 -1.29
C ILE A 199 1.70 -44.04 -0.07
N GLU A 200 0.61 -44.83 -0.09
CA GLU A 200 0.27 -45.76 0.99
C GLU A 200 1.36 -46.83 1.20
N ALA A 201 1.96 -47.33 0.12
CA ALA A 201 3.05 -48.31 0.19
C ALA A 201 4.31 -47.70 0.84
N ALA A 202 4.71 -46.50 0.39
CA ALA A 202 5.84 -45.77 0.99
C ALA A 202 5.60 -45.45 2.48
N ALA A 203 4.37 -45.04 2.82
CA ALA A 203 3.99 -44.74 4.20
C ALA A 203 4.07 -45.97 5.11
N ARG A 204 3.65 -47.14 4.61
CA ARG A 204 3.78 -48.41 5.33
C ARG A 204 5.23 -48.82 5.51
N GLU A 205 6.06 -48.69 4.48
CA GLU A 205 7.48 -49.01 4.56
C GLU A 205 8.19 -48.17 5.64
N ALA A 206 7.96 -46.86 5.63
CA ALA A 206 8.53 -45.93 6.61
C ALA A 206 8.05 -46.22 8.05
N SER A 207 6.82 -46.72 8.21
CA SER A 207 6.17 -46.95 9.51
C SER A 207 6.21 -48.41 9.97
N GLY A 208 7.09 -49.25 9.40
CA GLY A 208 7.25 -50.64 9.83
C GLY A 208 6.06 -51.57 9.51
N GLY A 209 5.30 -51.26 8.46
CA GLY A 209 4.19 -52.06 7.94
C GLY A 209 2.79 -51.55 8.29
N GLN A 210 2.66 -50.53 9.15
CA GLN A 210 1.39 -49.91 9.49
C GLN A 210 1.19 -48.58 8.76
N LEU A 211 -0.06 -48.15 8.54
CA LEU A 211 -0.31 -46.81 8.02
C LEU A 211 -0.26 -45.79 9.18
N PRO A 212 0.35 -44.61 8.97
CA PRO A 212 0.33 -43.53 9.94
C PRO A 212 -1.06 -42.86 9.91
N LEU A 213 -2.00 -43.44 10.65
CA LEU A 213 -3.36 -42.93 10.73
C LEU A 213 -3.41 -41.69 11.64
N ASN A 214 -4.27 -40.73 11.30
CA ASN A 214 -4.54 -39.58 12.14
C ASN A 214 -5.41 -39.93 13.38
N HIS A 215 -5.79 -38.92 14.17
CA HIS A 215 -6.68 -39.10 15.33
C HIS A 215 -8.05 -39.73 14.97
N TYR A 216 -8.52 -39.54 13.73
CA TYR A 216 -9.76 -40.12 13.20
C TYR A 216 -9.58 -41.52 12.60
N ARG A 217 -8.38 -42.10 12.69
CA ARG A 217 -8.00 -43.38 12.06
C ARG A 217 -8.06 -43.37 10.53
N ASP A 218 -7.98 -42.19 9.93
CA ASP A 218 -7.90 -42.00 8.49
C ASP A 218 -6.45 -41.75 8.06
N PHE A 219 -6.08 -42.27 6.88
CA PHE A 219 -4.85 -41.90 6.19
C PHE A 219 -5.17 -40.90 5.09
N TYR A 220 -4.51 -39.75 5.10
CA TYR A 220 -4.61 -38.73 4.05
C TYR A 220 -3.35 -38.75 3.19
N PRO A 221 -3.39 -39.39 2.00
CA PRO A 221 -2.23 -39.49 1.11
C PRO A 221 -1.66 -38.12 0.71
N GLU A 222 -2.53 -37.12 0.54
CA GLU A 222 -2.11 -35.76 0.17
C GLU A 222 -1.27 -35.09 1.25
N GLN A 223 -1.70 -35.22 2.50
CA GLN A 223 -0.96 -34.68 3.64
C GLN A 223 0.37 -35.40 3.85
N TYR A 224 0.37 -36.73 3.73
CA TYR A 224 1.61 -37.51 3.83
C TYR A 224 2.60 -37.12 2.73
N GLU A 225 2.16 -37.05 1.48
CA GLU A 225 3.01 -36.60 0.38
C GLU A 225 3.54 -35.19 0.61
N ARG A 226 2.72 -34.27 1.16
CA ARG A 226 3.18 -32.92 1.52
C ARG A 226 4.33 -32.92 2.53
N GLU A 227 4.23 -33.75 3.56
CA GLU A 227 5.20 -33.85 4.66
C GLU A 227 6.46 -34.63 4.27
N HIS A 228 6.40 -35.39 3.17
CA HIS A 228 7.49 -36.24 2.66
C HIS A 228 7.96 -35.83 1.25
N PRO A 229 8.67 -34.69 1.09
CA PRO A 229 9.18 -34.22 -0.20
C PRO A 229 10.09 -35.22 -0.95
N GLU A 230 10.67 -36.19 -0.26
CA GLU A 230 11.46 -37.29 -0.85
C GLU A 230 10.67 -38.15 -1.85
N LEU A 231 9.33 -38.19 -1.72
CA LEU A 231 8.44 -38.89 -2.66
C LEU A 231 8.18 -38.08 -3.94
N TRP A 232 8.62 -36.83 -3.99
CA TRP A 232 8.39 -35.94 -5.12
C TRP A 232 9.46 -36.13 -6.19
N THR A 233 9.09 -35.77 -7.42
CA THR A 233 10.07 -35.69 -8.51
C THR A 233 11.15 -34.65 -8.16
N GLU A 234 12.34 -34.85 -8.73
CA GLU A 234 13.47 -33.93 -8.54
C GLU A 234 13.11 -32.49 -8.96
N GLU A 235 12.28 -32.33 -9.99
CA GLU A 235 11.78 -31.04 -10.45
C GLU A 235 10.97 -30.31 -9.37
N TYR A 236 10.08 -31.01 -8.67
CA TYR A 236 9.26 -30.40 -7.62
C TYR A 236 10.05 -30.09 -6.35
N ARG A 237 11.09 -30.88 -6.04
CA ARG A 237 12.00 -30.58 -4.93
C ARG A 237 12.82 -29.31 -5.20
N ARG A 238 13.34 -29.15 -6.42
CA ARG A 238 14.01 -27.90 -6.83
C ARG A 238 13.08 -26.70 -6.75
N GLU A 239 11.82 -26.89 -7.13
CA GLU A 239 10.80 -25.85 -7.03
C GLU A 239 10.55 -25.45 -5.58
N LEU A 240 10.44 -26.43 -4.66
CA LEU A 240 10.28 -26.19 -3.23
C LEU A 240 11.47 -25.41 -2.65
N ASP A 241 12.70 -25.80 -3.02
CA ASP A 241 13.91 -25.12 -2.55
C ASP A 241 13.98 -23.69 -3.07
N ALA A 242 13.64 -23.46 -4.35
CA ALA A 242 13.52 -22.12 -4.90
C ALA A 242 12.51 -21.26 -4.13
N GLN A 243 11.32 -21.80 -3.81
CA GLN A 243 10.32 -21.12 -3.01
C GLN A 243 10.80 -20.80 -1.59
N ARG A 244 11.57 -21.70 -0.97
CA ARG A 244 12.16 -21.48 0.36
C ARG A 244 13.20 -20.37 0.34
N GLU A 245 14.07 -20.35 -0.67
CA GLU A 245 15.06 -19.28 -0.83
C GLU A 245 14.39 -17.93 -1.11
N GLU A 246 13.32 -17.89 -1.93
CA GLU A 246 12.51 -16.68 -2.11
C GLU A 246 11.88 -16.18 -0.81
N CYS A 247 11.31 -17.09 0.00
CA CYS A 247 10.73 -16.75 1.29
C CYS A 247 11.78 -16.23 2.29
N LYS A 248 12.96 -16.87 2.36
CA LYS A 248 14.08 -16.40 3.19
C LYS A 248 14.54 -15.01 2.75
N ALA A 249 14.79 -14.80 1.46
CA ALA A 249 15.20 -13.50 0.94
C ALA A 249 14.17 -12.40 1.24
N ARG A 250 12.87 -12.73 1.20
CA ARG A 250 11.79 -11.81 1.57
C ARG A 250 11.80 -11.50 3.07
N GLN A 251 12.03 -12.49 3.93
CA GLN A 251 12.16 -12.29 5.37
C GLN A 251 13.37 -11.41 5.70
N GLU A 252 14.53 -11.72 5.13
CA GLU A 252 15.76 -10.94 5.31
C GLU A 252 15.57 -9.48 4.84
N TRP A 253 14.91 -9.27 3.70
CA TRP A 253 14.58 -7.92 3.23
C TRP A 253 13.63 -7.19 4.19
N ALA A 254 12.61 -7.87 4.71
CA ALA A 254 11.66 -7.28 5.66
C ALA A 254 12.33 -6.93 7.00
N GLU A 255 13.21 -7.79 7.51
CA GLU A 255 14.01 -7.54 8.71
C GLU A 255 14.97 -6.38 8.50
N ALA A 256 15.67 -6.32 7.36
CA ALA A 256 16.56 -5.21 7.01
C ALA A 256 15.79 -3.88 6.92
N LYS A 257 14.60 -3.89 6.32
CA LYS A 257 13.73 -2.71 6.24
C LYS A 257 13.25 -2.27 7.62
N ALA A 258 12.81 -3.21 8.46
CA ALA A 258 12.39 -2.91 9.82
C ALA A 258 13.55 -2.37 10.68
N ALA A 259 14.76 -2.88 10.49
CA ALA A 259 15.97 -2.36 11.15
C ALA A 259 16.29 -0.94 10.71
N GLN A 260 16.17 -0.64 9.41
CA GLN A 260 16.35 0.72 8.87
C GLN A 260 15.31 1.70 9.43
N GLU A 261 14.03 1.30 9.46
CA GLU A 261 12.96 2.11 10.04
C GLU A 261 13.18 2.31 11.55
N GLY A 262 13.62 1.27 12.26
CA GLY A 262 13.98 1.35 13.67
C GLY A 262 15.16 2.31 13.95
N GLN A 263 16.19 2.29 13.11
CA GLN A 263 17.31 3.25 13.19
C GLN A 263 16.82 4.68 12.97
N ALA A 264 15.98 4.92 11.96
CA ALA A 264 15.41 6.25 11.71
C ALA A 264 14.58 6.76 12.91
N HIS A 265 13.81 5.88 13.56
CA HIS A 265 13.08 6.24 14.79
C HIS A 265 14.02 6.58 15.96
N GLN A 266 15.13 5.84 16.11
CA GLN A 266 16.13 6.15 17.15
C GLN A 266 16.84 7.48 16.89
N GLU A 267 17.23 7.75 15.65
CA GLU A 267 17.84 9.03 15.26
C GLU A 267 16.89 10.21 15.51
N TRP A 268 15.60 10.03 15.19
CA TRP A 268 14.60 11.06 15.46
C TRP A 268 14.42 11.31 16.96
N ALA A 269 14.34 10.26 17.77
CA ALA A 269 14.24 10.37 19.23
C ALA A 269 15.48 11.06 19.84
N GLN A 270 16.69 10.73 19.36
CA GLN A 270 17.93 11.39 19.79
C GLN A 270 17.94 12.88 19.40
N HIS A 271 17.42 13.22 18.22
CA HIS A 271 17.32 14.60 17.79
C HIS A 271 16.32 15.38 18.64
N GLU A 272 15.17 14.79 18.99
CA GLU A 272 14.18 15.39 19.87
C GLU A 272 14.75 15.63 21.28
N GLU A 273 15.40 14.63 21.88
CA GLU A 273 16.07 14.75 23.17
C GLU A 273 17.19 15.81 23.16
N ALA A 274 17.97 15.88 22.07
CA ALA A 274 18.99 16.91 21.91
C ALA A 274 18.41 18.32 21.80
N GLN A 275 17.24 18.47 21.15
CA GLN A 275 16.53 19.75 21.08
C GLN A 275 16.01 20.18 22.45
N GLU A 276 15.39 19.27 23.21
CA GLU A 276 14.92 19.56 24.57
C GLU A 276 16.08 20.00 25.47
N LEU A 277 17.21 19.30 25.42
CA LEU A 277 18.40 19.66 26.19
C LEU A 277 18.96 21.02 25.78
N GLN A 278 18.95 21.35 24.48
CA GLN A 278 19.40 22.65 24.00
C GLN A 278 18.46 23.76 24.49
N GLU A 279 17.14 23.55 24.46
CA GLU A 279 16.17 24.51 24.96
C GLU A 279 16.32 24.73 26.48
N GLU A 280 16.57 23.67 27.25
CA GLU A 280 16.84 23.76 28.69
C GLU A 280 18.11 24.56 28.98
N GLN A 281 19.21 24.26 28.26
CA GLN A 281 20.47 25.01 28.38
C GLN A 281 20.30 26.50 28.02
N GLU A 282 19.52 26.81 26.98
CA GLU A 282 19.21 28.18 26.61
C GLU A 282 18.34 28.89 27.66
N ALA A 283 17.41 28.18 28.30
CA ALA A 283 16.58 28.70 29.38
C ALA A 283 17.41 29.00 30.63
N GLU A 284 18.29 28.08 31.04
CA GLU A 284 19.23 28.28 32.14
C GLU A 284 20.17 29.47 31.87
N ALA A 285 20.71 29.56 30.65
CA ALA A 285 21.58 30.68 30.25
C ALA A 285 20.85 32.03 30.32
N LYS A 286 19.57 32.08 29.93
CA LYS A 286 18.72 33.27 30.08
C LYS A 286 18.49 33.61 31.55
N GLU A 287 18.24 32.63 32.41
CA GLU A 287 18.03 32.85 33.84
C GLU A 287 19.30 33.38 34.53
N VAL A 288 20.46 32.78 34.23
CA VAL A 288 21.76 33.24 34.75
C VAL A 288 22.01 34.68 34.31
N ARG A 289 21.77 34.99 33.03
CA ARG A 289 21.92 36.36 32.52
C ARG A 289 20.98 37.35 33.22
N ALA A 290 19.72 36.98 33.45
CA ALA A 290 18.77 37.83 34.17
C ALA A 290 19.20 38.08 35.62
N LYS A 291 19.71 37.05 36.32
CA LYS A 291 20.28 37.19 37.68
C LYS A 291 21.48 38.12 37.70
N GLN A 292 22.38 37.99 36.71
CA GLN A 292 23.55 38.85 36.56
C GLN A 292 23.13 40.32 36.36
N GLU A 293 22.18 40.57 35.46
CA GLU A 293 21.66 41.91 35.19
C GLU A 293 20.99 42.54 36.43
N MET A 294 20.30 41.75 37.24
CA MET A 294 19.76 42.19 38.53
C MET A 294 20.85 42.57 39.53
N GLN A 295 21.89 41.74 39.69
CA GLN A 295 23.02 42.02 40.57
C GLN A 295 23.76 43.28 40.15
N ASP A 296 23.98 43.46 38.84
CA ASP A 296 24.61 44.65 38.29
C ASP A 296 23.76 45.91 38.53
N ALA A 297 22.42 45.79 38.45
CA ALA A 297 21.50 46.89 38.76
C ALA A 297 21.52 47.24 40.26
N GLU A 298 21.50 46.24 41.15
CA GLU A 298 21.59 46.44 42.60
C GLU A 298 22.94 47.04 43.00
N ALA A 299 24.04 46.59 42.39
CA ALA A 299 25.37 47.15 42.61
C ALA A 299 25.45 48.62 42.18
N LYS A 300 24.86 48.97 41.03
CA LYS A 300 24.74 50.37 40.58
C LYS A 300 23.91 51.20 41.55
N GLU A 301 22.79 50.68 42.05
CA GLU A 301 21.94 51.39 43.01
C GLU A 301 22.64 51.54 44.39
N ALA A 302 23.40 50.54 44.83
CA ALA A 302 24.20 50.65 46.04
C ALA A 302 25.29 51.71 45.90
N GLN A 303 25.93 51.78 44.74
CA GLN A 303 26.94 52.79 44.43
C GLN A 303 26.33 54.20 44.44
N THR A 304 25.17 54.41 43.81
CA THR A 304 24.49 55.71 43.85
C THR A 304 24.06 56.09 45.26
N ARG A 305 23.51 55.15 46.05
CA ARG A 305 23.20 55.38 47.48
C ARG A 305 24.44 55.76 48.30
N GLN A 306 25.59 55.15 48.00
CA GLN A 306 26.84 55.47 48.67
C GLN A 306 27.33 56.88 48.32
N GLU A 307 27.30 57.25 47.04
CA GLU A 307 27.62 58.60 46.56
C GLU A 307 26.69 59.65 47.18
N GLU A 308 25.38 59.38 47.25
CA GLU A 308 24.41 60.26 47.92
C GLU A 308 24.70 60.41 49.42
N ARG A 309 25.09 59.32 50.09
CA ARG A 309 25.44 59.33 51.52
C ARG A 309 26.71 60.15 51.76
N GLU A 310 27.73 60.00 50.92
CA GLU A 310 28.96 60.79 50.98
C GLU A 310 28.67 62.27 50.72
N ALA A 311 27.80 62.58 49.75
CA ALA A 311 27.34 63.94 49.49
C ALA A 311 26.58 64.54 50.69
N ARG A 312 25.71 63.77 51.36
CA ARG A 312 25.02 64.20 52.60
C ARG A 312 25.99 64.46 53.75
N ILE A 313 26.95 63.57 53.97
CA ILE A 313 27.99 63.74 55.00
C ILE A 313 28.82 64.99 54.70
N PHE A 314 29.17 65.22 53.44
CA PHE A 314 29.88 66.41 53.00
C PHE A 314 29.06 67.70 53.24
N GLN A 315 27.77 67.69 52.91
CA GLN A 315 26.86 68.80 53.21
C GLN A 315 26.70 69.05 54.72
N ALA A 316 26.59 68.00 55.53
CA ALA A 316 26.51 68.12 56.98
C ALA A 316 27.79 68.76 57.56
N ARG A 317 28.97 68.29 57.14
CA ARG A 317 30.27 68.86 57.55
C ARG A 317 30.42 70.32 57.14
N THR A 318 29.96 70.68 55.95
CA THR A 318 30.01 72.09 55.49
C THR A 318 29.02 72.97 56.25
N GLN A 319 27.85 72.46 56.64
CA GLN A 319 26.92 73.17 57.52
C GLN A 319 27.45 73.30 58.95
N GLU A 320 28.07 72.26 59.51
CA GLU A 320 28.75 72.33 60.81
C GLU A 320 29.87 73.37 60.77
N LYS A 321 30.72 73.35 59.74
CA LYS A 321 31.76 74.37 59.56
C LYS A 321 31.18 75.78 59.46
N ARG A 322 30.05 75.97 58.76
CA ARG A 322 29.33 77.25 58.71
C ARG A 322 28.72 77.63 60.06
N ARG A 323 28.24 76.68 60.86
CA ARG A 323 27.76 76.91 62.23
C ARG A 323 28.89 77.26 63.17
N GLU A 324 30.05 76.62 63.05
CA GLU A 324 31.26 76.95 63.78
C GLU A 324 31.78 78.34 63.40
N GLU A 325 31.80 78.68 62.12
CA GLU A 325 32.15 80.02 61.64
C GLU A 325 31.12 81.07 62.09
N ALA A 326 29.82 80.75 62.12
CA ALA A 326 28.77 81.62 62.66
C ALA A 326 28.85 81.76 64.19
N LEU A 327 29.19 80.69 64.92
CA LEU A 327 29.46 80.73 66.37
C LEU A 327 30.75 81.50 66.66
N ALA A 328 31.78 81.37 65.84
CA ALA A 328 33.01 82.15 65.93
C ALA A 328 32.79 83.62 65.56
N SER A 329 31.86 83.93 64.65
CA SER A 329 31.40 85.29 64.36
C SER A 329 30.50 85.86 65.46
N PHE A 330 29.66 85.03 66.08
CA PHE A 330 28.80 85.42 67.22
C PHE A 330 29.63 85.64 68.50
N LEU A 331 30.60 84.76 68.79
CA LEU A 331 31.57 84.91 69.87
C LEU A 331 32.61 86.00 69.55
N GLY A 332 32.95 86.22 68.27
CA GLY A 332 33.78 87.33 67.81
C GLY A 332 33.09 88.71 67.92
N GLY A 333 31.76 88.74 68.05
CA GLY A 333 30.97 89.94 68.32
C GLY A 333 30.68 90.20 69.81
N LEU A 334 31.07 89.27 70.70
CA LEU A 334 30.74 89.33 72.12
C LEU A 334 32.01 89.12 72.96
N LEU A 335 32.72 90.24 73.15
CA LEU A 335 33.58 90.58 74.30
C LEU A 335 34.63 89.55 74.77
N GLY A 336 35.86 90.05 74.87
CA GLY A 336 36.94 89.39 75.57
C GLY A 336 36.51 88.86 76.94
N MET A 337 36.51 87.54 77.06
CA MET A 337 36.63 86.79 78.32
C MET A 337 37.41 85.52 78.03
N GLU A 338 38.49 85.31 78.78
CA GLU A 338 39.28 84.10 78.78
C GLU A 338 38.40 82.88 79.12
N ALA A 339 38.50 81.82 78.31
CA ALA A 339 37.94 80.51 78.59
C ALA A 339 39.08 79.50 78.89
N PRO A 340 38.89 78.59 79.85
CA PRO A 340 39.95 77.83 80.49
C PRO A 340 40.55 76.74 79.60
N LYS A 341 41.85 76.47 79.78
CA LYS A 341 42.56 75.33 79.20
C LYS A 341 41.83 74.01 79.52
N ARG A 342 41.15 73.43 78.53
CA ARG A 342 40.75 72.02 78.55
C ARG A 342 41.89 71.16 78.00
N LYS A 343 42.25 70.12 78.76
CA LYS A 343 43.19 69.07 78.37
C LYS A 343 42.64 68.33 77.14
N PRO A 344 43.49 67.86 76.21
CA PRO A 344 43.04 66.94 75.17
C PRO A 344 42.54 65.66 75.84
N ALA A 345 41.22 65.44 75.75
CA ALA A 345 40.63 64.14 76.03
C ALA A 345 41.14 63.17 74.96
N ASP A 346 41.61 62.04 75.45
CA ASP A 346 42.06 60.83 74.76
C ASP A 346 41.61 60.71 73.30
N VAL A 347 42.61 60.76 72.42
CA VAL A 347 42.53 60.15 71.10
C VAL A 347 42.21 58.67 71.34
N ILE A 348 40.96 58.27 71.11
CA ILE A 348 40.63 56.86 70.96
C ILE A 348 41.42 56.38 69.76
N ASP A 349 42.40 55.54 70.04
CA ASP A 349 43.18 54.82 69.03
C ASP A 349 42.22 53.95 68.20
N LEU A 350 41.88 54.45 67.01
CA LEU A 350 41.04 53.75 66.03
C LEU A 350 41.63 52.41 65.59
N ALA A 351 42.91 52.13 65.89
CA ALA A 351 43.50 50.81 65.70
C ALA A 351 42.97 49.78 66.73
N GLN A 352 42.72 50.19 67.98
CA GLN A 352 42.13 49.30 68.99
C GLN A 352 40.66 49.00 68.74
N TYR A 353 39.92 49.92 68.11
CA TYR A 353 38.49 49.69 67.78
C TYR A 353 38.29 48.74 66.59
N ARG A 354 39.25 48.67 65.65
CA ARG A 354 39.18 47.70 64.54
C ARG A 354 39.49 46.27 64.98
N GLN A 355 40.41 46.08 65.94
CA GLN A 355 40.74 44.75 66.46
C GLN A 355 39.61 44.10 67.28
N ALA A 356 38.67 44.87 67.82
CA ALA A 356 37.53 44.34 68.58
C ALA A 356 36.31 43.94 67.73
N ARG A 357 36.27 44.32 66.44
CA ARG A 357 35.11 44.07 65.56
C ARG A 357 35.17 42.74 64.82
N ASP A 358 36.37 42.20 64.58
CA ASP A 358 36.55 41.01 63.74
C ASP A 358 36.58 39.68 64.54
N GLY A 359 36.15 39.68 65.81
CA GLY A 359 36.24 38.50 66.68
C GLY A 359 35.02 38.13 67.53
N LEU A 360 33.90 38.83 67.43
CA LEU A 360 32.73 38.59 68.30
C LEU A 360 31.49 38.25 67.48
N THR A 361 30.93 37.06 67.72
CA THR A 361 29.65 36.67 67.14
C THR A 361 28.51 37.40 67.85
N LEU A 362 27.41 37.67 67.13
CA LEU A 362 26.25 38.44 67.60
C LEU A 362 25.66 37.95 68.94
N GLY A 363 25.93 36.69 69.33
CA GLY A 363 25.46 36.09 70.58
C GLY A 363 26.14 36.60 71.85
N GLU A 364 27.40 37.03 71.79
CA GLU A 364 28.17 37.43 72.99
C GLU A 364 27.94 38.91 73.38
N PHE A 365 27.37 39.71 72.47
CA PHE A 365 27.06 41.11 72.74
C PHE A 365 25.76 41.29 73.55
N ALA A 366 24.81 40.37 73.42
CA ALA A 366 23.53 40.41 74.12
C ALA A 366 23.66 40.15 75.63
N ASP A 367 24.61 39.31 76.04
CA ASP A 367 24.75 38.88 77.45
C ASP A 367 25.42 39.95 78.33
N ARG A 368 26.16 40.90 77.74
CA ARG A 368 26.84 41.99 78.46
C ARG A 368 25.95 43.19 78.80
N TYR A 369 24.81 43.35 78.12
CA TYR A 369 23.94 44.51 78.30
C TYR A 369 22.77 44.31 79.26
N CYS A 370 22.55 43.09 79.79
CA CYS A 370 21.49 42.80 80.75
C CYS A 370 21.91 42.82 82.24
N LYS A 371 23.09 43.36 82.59
CA LYS A 371 23.55 43.46 84.00
C LYS A 371 24.02 44.87 84.44
N GLN A 372 23.50 45.91 83.81
CA GLN A 372 23.44 47.26 84.39
C GLN A 372 22.00 47.76 84.28
#